data_AF-A0A0W8FPU1-F1
#
_entry.id   AF-A0A0W8FPU1-F1
#
_cell.length_a   1.000
_cell.length_b   1.000
_cell.length_c   1.000
_cell.angle_alpha   90.00
_cell.angle_beta   90.00
_cell.angle_gamma   90.00
#
_symmetry.space_group_name_H-M   'P 1'
#
loop_
_entity.id
_entity.type
_entity.pdbx_description
1 polymer ?
#
loop_
_entity_poly.entity_id
_entity_poly.type
_entity_poly.pdbx_seq_one_letter_code
_entity_poly.pdbx_strand_id
1 'polypeptide(L)'
;MAEKGARAQLENVARQMFIDGKSLSAIETELGVSRQTLSAWKGLTKKPGEDLDEWDKARARKANFGLRMEALLERELTFAEEKQPGAIDSSLMDSLTKLGSLVVKFKQAESNGYFKNKVNAAADEVAKAVKKGGMTADQAKEIKDKILGIV
;
A
#
# COMPACT_ATOMS: atom_id res chain seq x y z
N MET A 1 -10.48 -24.39 5.56
CA MET A 1 -11.38 -23.42 6.24
C MET A 1 -10.57 -22.77 7.35
N ALA A 2 -10.58 -21.44 7.48
CA ALA A 2 -9.77 -20.76 8.49
C ALA A 2 -10.17 -21.19 9.90
N GLU A 3 -9.21 -21.56 10.73
CA GLU A 3 -9.41 -22.02 12.10
C GLU A 3 -10.13 -20.95 12.95
N LYS A 4 -11.01 -21.41 13.86
CA LYS A 4 -11.67 -20.56 14.87
C LYS A 4 -10.60 -19.88 15.74
N GLY A 5 -10.23 -18.65 15.38
CA GLY A 5 -9.20 -17.86 16.07
C GLY A 5 -8.37 -16.98 15.13
N ALA A 6 -8.23 -17.40 13.86
CA ALA A 6 -7.44 -16.69 12.85
C ALA A 6 -7.95 -15.25 12.60
N ARG A 7 -9.25 -15.02 12.74
CA ARG A 7 -9.87 -13.70 12.57
C ARG A 7 -9.30 -12.63 13.51
N ALA A 8 -9.16 -12.93 14.81
CA ALA A 8 -8.75 -11.92 15.79
C ALA A 8 -7.33 -11.37 15.54
N GLN A 9 -6.47 -12.16 14.88
CA GLN A 9 -5.09 -11.79 14.56
C GLN A 9 -4.97 -11.26 13.13
N LEU A 10 -5.60 -11.92 12.16
CA LEU A 10 -5.39 -11.63 10.74
C LEU A 10 -6.34 -10.56 10.19
N GLU A 11 -7.49 -10.31 10.81
CA GLU A 11 -8.46 -9.32 10.30
C GLU A 11 -7.89 -7.91 10.28
N ASN A 12 -7.14 -7.51 11.31
CA ASN A 12 -6.51 -6.19 11.36
C ASN A 12 -5.43 -6.03 10.28
N VAL A 13 -4.63 -7.08 10.06
CA VAL A 13 -3.57 -7.09 9.04
C VAL A 13 -4.19 -7.06 7.64
N ALA A 14 -5.19 -7.91 7.39
CA ALA A 14 -5.96 -7.93 6.15
C ALA A 14 -6.64 -6.59 5.85
N ARG A 15 -7.22 -5.96 6.88
CA ARG A 15 -7.82 -4.62 6.76
C ARG A 15 -6.79 -3.58 6.36
N GLN A 16 -5.63 -3.58 7.01
CA GLN A 16 -4.56 -2.63 6.70
C GLN A 16 -4.04 -2.83 5.27
N MET A 17 -3.79 -4.07 4.86
CA MET A 17 -3.38 -4.40 3.49
C MET A 17 -4.41 -4.00 2.44
N PHE A 18 -5.70 -4.13 2.76
CA PHE A 18 -6.77 -3.63 1.91
C PHE A 18 -6.74 -2.10 1.86
N ILE A 19 -6.64 -1.40 2.98
CA ILE A 19 -6.51 0.07 3.01
C ILE A 19 -5.29 0.54 2.19
N ASP A 20 -4.22 -0.25 2.20
CA ASP A 20 -3.00 -0.01 1.43
C ASP A 20 -3.10 -0.33 -0.07
N GLY A 21 -4.28 -0.72 -0.54
CA GLY A 21 -4.59 -0.88 -1.96
C GLY A 21 -4.51 -2.31 -2.50
N LYS A 22 -4.20 -3.32 -1.67
CA LYS A 22 -4.19 -4.72 -2.11
C LYS A 22 -5.61 -5.23 -2.41
N SER A 23 -5.76 -6.04 -3.45
CA SER A 23 -7.03 -6.72 -3.74
C SER A 23 -7.27 -7.86 -2.75
N LEU A 24 -8.51 -8.30 -2.58
CA LEU A 24 -8.82 -9.43 -1.70
C LEU A 24 -8.14 -10.72 -2.13
N SER A 25 -7.94 -10.92 -3.44
CA SER A 25 -7.18 -12.07 -3.96
C SER A 25 -5.70 -11.99 -3.58
N ALA A 26 -5.08 -10.80 -3.61
CA ALA A 26 -3.69 -10.64 -3.18
C ALA A 26 -3.53 -10.87 -1.67
N ILE A 27 -4.48 -10.38 -0.87
CA ILE A 27 -4.51 -10.60 0.59
C ILE A 27 -4.73 -12.09 0.91
N GLU A 28 -5.56 -12.77 0.12
CA GLU A 28 -5.79 -14.21 0.25
C GLU A 28 -4.49 -15.01 0.06
N THR A 29 -3.74 -14.72 -1.00
CA THR A 29 -2.43 -15.36 -1.25
C THR A 29 -1.44 -15.10 -0.12
N GLU A 30 -1.44 -13.90 0.44
CA GLU A 30 -0.43 -13.46 1.41
C GLU A 30 -0.72 -13.89 2.85
N LEU A 31 -1.99 -13.97 3.24
CA LEU A 31 -2.41 -14.39 4.58
C LEU A 31 -2.88 -15.84 4.64
N GLY A 32 -2.99 -16.52 3.49
CA GLY A 32 -3.54 -17.88 3.41
C GLY A 32 -5.02 -17.96 3.79
N VAL A 33 -5.74 -16.84 3.76
CA VAL A 33 -7.16 -16.74 4.14
C VAL A 33 -8.00 -16.64 2.88
N SER A 34 -9.01 -17.51 2.75
CA SER A 34 -9.83 -17.51 1.52
C SER A 34 -10.49 -16.15 1.26
N ARG A 35 -10.64 -15.76 -0.02
CA ARG A 35 -11.32 -14.52 -0.40
C ARG A 35 -12.75 -14.45 0.15
N GLN A 36 -13.45 -15.58 0.24
CA GLN A 36 -14.79 -15.65 0.84
C GLN A 36 -14.76 -15.27 2.32
N THR A 37 -13.76 -15.73 3.06
CA THR A 37 -13.56 -15.36 4.47
C THR A 37 -13.26 -13.86 4.62
N LEU A 38 -12.39 -13.30 3.78
CA LEU A 38 -12.10 -11.86 3.77
C LEU A 38 -13.34 -11.01 3.42
N SER A 39 -14.11 -11.46 2.44
CA SER A 39 -15.38 -10.81 2.06
C SER A 39 -16.41 -10.86 3.19
N ALA A 40 -16.47 -11.98 3.92
CA ALA A 40 -17.34 -12.10 5.08
C ALA A 40 -16.91 -11.14 6.20
N TRP A 41 -15.61 -11.01 6.48
CA TRP A 41 -15.09 -10.05 7.48
C TRP A 41 -15.43 -8.61 7.11
N LYS A 42 -15.24 -8.21 5.83
CA LYS A 42 -15.69 -6.90 5.34
C LYS A 42 -17.18 -6.69 5.54
N GLY A 43 -17.99 -7.66 5.11
CA GLY A 43 -19.45 -7.59 5.20
C GLY A 43 -19.97 -7.42 6.64
N LEU A 44 -19.29 -8.02 7.62
CA LEU A 44 -19.64 -7.87 9.04
C LEU A 44 -19.41 -6.46 9.59
N THR A 45 -18.56 -5.65 8.94
CA THR A 45 -18.33 -4.26 9.34
C THR A 45 -19.30 -3.28 8.70
N LYS A 46 -20.16 -3.73 7.78
CA LYS A 46 -21.15 -2.90 7.11
C LYS A 46 -22.33 -2.65 8.05
N LYS A 47 -22.66 -1.38 8.32
CA LYS A 47 -23.84 -1.05 9.14
C LYS A 47 -25.12 -1.11 8.30
N PRO A 48 -26.29 -1.38 8.92
CA PRO A 48 -27.58 -1.31 8.23
C PRO A 48 -27.81 0.08 7.62
N GLY A 49 -28.22 0.13 6.35
CA GLY A 49 -28.52 1.38 5.64
C GLY A 49 -27.31 2.11 5.02
N GLU A 50 -26.09 1.58 5.16
CA GLU A 50 -24.91 2.11 4.47
C GLU A 50 -24.59 1.30 3.21
N ASP A 51 -24.02 1.94 2.19
CA ASP A 51 -23.59 1.25 0.97
C ASP A 51 -22.19 0.62 1.09
N LEU A 52 -21.29 1.27 1.83
CA LEU A 52 -19.88 0.90 1.99
C LEU A 52 -19.60 0.30 3.36
N ASP A 53 -18.75 -0.73 3.39
CA ASP A 53 -18.20 -1.27 4.62
C ASP A 53 -17.07 -0.38 5.19
N GLU A 54 -16.66 -0.62 6.44
CA GLU A 54 -15.65 0.21 7.10
C GLU A 54 -14.27 0.11 6.45
N TRP A 55 -13.95 -1.00 5.77
CA TRP A 55 -12.68 -1.14 5.07
C TRP A 55 -12.67 -0.30 3.80
N ASP A 56 -13.77 -0.31 3.04
CA ASP A 56 -13.94 0.54 1.84
C ASP A 56 -13.93 2.02 2.22
N LYS A 57 -14.63 2.41 3.29
CA LYS A 57 -14.57 3.77 3.83
C LYS A 57 -13.16 4.16 4.27
N ALA A 58 -12.42 3.27 4.94
CA ALA A 58 -11.06 3.54 5.36
C ALA A 58 -10.11 3.72 4.17
N ARG A 59 -10.24 2.88 3.13
CA ARG A 59 -9.51 3.04 1.87
C ARG A 59 -9.85 4.37 1.19
N ALA A 60 -11.13 4.71 1.10
CA ALA A 60 -11.58 5.97 0.50
C ALA A 60 -11.07 7.20 1.28
N ARG A 61 -11.08 7.15 2.62
CA ARG A 61 -10.50 8.20 3.49
C ARG A 61 -9.01 8.38 3.24
N LYS A 62 -8.25 7.30 3.10
CA LYS A 62 -6.80 7.35 2.81
C LYS A 62 -6.55 8.02 1.44
N ALA A 63 -7.25 7.59 0.39
CA ALA A 63 -7.13 8.19 -0.94
C ALA A 63 -7.50 9.69 -0.95
N ASN A 64 -8.58 10.07 -0.25
CA ASN A 64 -9.00 11.47 -0.13
C ASN A 64 -7.98 12.32 0.65
N PHE A 65 -7.28 11.73 1.64
CA PHE A 65 -6.26 12.44 2.39
C PHE A 65 -5.07 12.86 1.52
N GLY A 66 -4.61 12.00 0.60
CA GLY A 66 -3.57 12.35 -0.39
C GLY A 66 -3.96 13.55 -1.24
N LEU A 67 -5.15 13.48 -1.85
CA LEU A 67 -5.69 14.57 -2.68
C LEU A 67 -5.80 15.89 -1.91
N ARG A 68 -6.19 15.84 -0.63
CA ARG A 68 -6.26 17.04 0.22
C ARG A 68 -4.88 17.64 0.49
N MET A 69 -3.86 16.81 0.73
CA MET A 69 -2.50 17.32 0.94
C MET A 69 -1.91 17.96 -0.32
N GLU A 70 -2.21 17.38 -1.49
CA GLU A 70 -1.81 17.96 -2.77
C GLU A 70 -2.49 19.30 -3.02
N ALA A 71 -3.81 19.38 -2.80
CA ALA A 71 -4.56 20.62 -2.95
C ALA A 71 -4.07 21.72 -1.98
N LEU A 72 -3.68 21.34 -0.74
CA LEU A 72 -3.10 22.28 0.21
C LEU A 72 -1.73 22.77 -0.25
N LEU A 73 -0.85 21.87 -0.71
CA LEU A 73 0.46 22.26 -1.24
C LEU A 73 0.32 23.20 -2.44
N GLU A 74 -0.57 22.87 -3.39
CA GLU A 74 -0.84 23.68 -4.57
C GLU A 74 -1.35 25.08 -4.19
N ARG A 75 -2.31 25.17 -3.27
CA ARG A 75 -2.81 26.45 -2.77
C ARG A 75 -1.70 27.31 -2.15
N GLU A 76 -0.85 26.73 -1.32
CA GLU A 76 0.24 27.46 -0.66
C GLU A 76 1.34 27.86 -1.64
N LEU A 77 1.59 27.06 -2.68
CA LEU A 77 2.50 27.42 -3.78
C LEU A 77 1.95 28.60 -4.58
N THR A 78 0.67 28.56 -4.98
CA THR A 78 0.02 29.69 -5.67
C THR A 78 0.10 30.97 -4.82
N PHE A 79 -0.19 30.87 -3.52
CA PHE A 79 -0.09 32.01 -2.61
C PHE A 79 1.34 32.57 -2.52
N ALA A 80 2.37 31.70 -2.53
CA ALA A 80 3.75 32.13 -2.52
C ALA A 80 4.19 32.75 -3.86
N GLU A 81 3.69 32.24 -4.99
CA GLU A 81 3.96 32.77 -6.34
C GLU A 81 3.34 34.15 -6.57
N GLU A 82 2.18 34.42 -5.98
CA GLU A 82 1.50 35.72 -6.07
C GLU A 82 2.15 36.81 -5.20
N LYS A 83 3.05 36.43 -4.29
CA LYS A 83 3.77 37.40 -3.45
C LYS A 83 4.89 38.11 -4.22
N GLN A 84 5.14 39.36 -3.83
CA GLN A 84 6.29 40.10 -4.34
C GLN A 84 7.61 39.41 -3.97
N PRO A 85 8.62 39.43 -4.86
CA PRO A 85 9.95 38.95 -4.55
C PRO A 85 10.49 39.61 -3.27
N GLY A 86 10.88 38.79 -2.28
CA GLY A 86 11.33 39.25 -0.96
C GLY A 86 10.27 39.31 0.13
N ALA A 87 8.98 39.14 -0.20
CA ALA A 87 7.87 39.03 0.78
C ALA A 87 7.61 37.58 1.24
N ILE A 88 8.34 36.61 0.67
CA ILE A 88 8.35 35.22 1.10
C ILE A 88 9.29 35.11 2.29
N ASP A 89 8.71 34.93 3.48
CA ASP A 89 9.50 34.73 4.70
C ASP A 89 10.07 33.30 4.77
N SER A 90 11.11 33.14 5.60
CA SER A 90 11.78 31.84 5.79
C SER A 90 10.86 30.77 6.40
N SER A 91 9.88 31.16 7.21
CA SER A 91 8.93 30.22 7.82
C SER A 91 7.91 29.65 6.82
N LEU A 92 7.53 30.42 5.81
CA LEU A 92 6.67 29.99 4.72
C LEU A 92 7.40 29.00 3.83
N MET A 93 8.67 29.25 3.52
CA MET A 93 9.52 28.30 2.77
C MET A 93 9.74 26.99 3.53
N ASP A 94 9.95 27.04 4.84
CA ASP A 94 10.05 25.84 5.69
C ASP A 94 8.72 25.06 5.72
N SER A 95 7.59 25.77 5.83
CA SER A 95 6.25 25.16 5.81
C SER A 95 5.94 24.49 4.46
N LEU A 96 6.26 25.15 3.34
CA LEU A 96 6.15 24.59 1.99
C LEU A 96 7.04 23.37 1.80
N THR A 97 8.28 23.41 2.30
CA THR A 97 9.22 22.28 2.24
C THR A 97 8.68 21.09 3.02
N LYS A 98 8.12 21.33 4.22
CA LYS A 98 7.50 20.29 5.05
C LYS A 98 6.27 19.69 4.38
N LEU A 99 5.37 20.52 3.84
CA LEU A 99 4.19 20.07 3.08
C LEU A 99 4.59 19.28 1.83
N GLY A 100 5.55 19.77 1.05
CA GLY A 100 6.12 19.07 -0.09
C GLY A 100 6.71 17.72 0.29
N SER A 101 7.46 17.65 1.39
CA SER A 101 8.03 16.40 1.89
C SER A 101 6.97 15.38 2.33
N LEU A 102 5.86 15.86 2.92
CA LEU A 102 4.74 15.02 3.34
C LEU A 102 3.98 14.47 2.13
N VAL A 103 3.72 15.31 1.12
CA VAL A 103 3.11 14.88 -0.14
C VAL A 103 3.98 13.85 -0.84
N VAL A 104 5.30 14.08 -0.94
CA VAL A 104 6.23 13.10 -1.54
C VAL A 104 6.25 11.79 -0.75
N LYS A 105 6.34 11.82 0.58
CA LYS A 105 6.31 10.61 1.41
C LYS A 105 5.00 9.86 1.30
N PHE A 106 3.88 10.57 1.18
CA PHE A 106 2.57 9.96 1.03
C PHE A 106 2.37 9.36 -0.36
N LYS A 107 2.77 10.07 -1.43
CA LYS A 107 2.80 9.53 -2.79
C LYS A 107 3.75 8.34 -2.89
N GLN A 108 4.90 8.40 -2.24
CA GLN A 108 5.79 7.25 -2.03
C GLN A 108 5.23 6.22 -1.06
N ALA A 109 4.13 6.43 -0.35
CA ALA A 109 3.49 5.35 0.42
C ALA A 109 2.38 4.71 -0.41
N GLU A 110 1.70 5.50 -1.26
CA GLU A 110 0.65 5.06 -2.18
C GLU A 110 1.20 4.38 -3.43
N SER A 111 2.22 4.94 -4.09
CA SER A 111 2.95 4.29 -5.18
C SER A 111 3.67 3.04 -4.69
N ASN A 112 3.98 3.00 -3.38
CA ASN A 112 4.74 1.92 -2.78
C ASN A 112 3.87 0.78 -2.25
N GLY A 113 3.21 0.08 -3.17
CA GLY A 113 3.09 -1.39 -3.04
C GLY A 113 4.46 -2.11 -3.01
N TYR A 114 5.49 -1.55 -2.36
CA TYR A 114 6.95 -1.82 -2.48
C TYR A 114 7.42 -3.16 -1.96
N PHE A 115 6.55 -3.96 -1.34
CA PHE A 115 6.89 -5.35 -1.07
C PHE A 115 7.22 -6.06 -2.38
N LYS A 116 6.48 -5.80 -3.45
CA LYS A 116 6.62 -6.52 -4.72
C LYS A 116 7.97 -6.29 -5.40
N ASN A 117 8.50 -5.07 -5.42
CA ASN A 117 9.79 -4.79 -6.09
C ASN A 117 11.00 -5.27 -5.28
N LYS A 118 10.98 -5.13 -3.94
CA LYS A 118 12.07 -5.66 -3.10
C LYS A 118 12.04 -7.19 -3.03
N VAL A 119 10.86 -7.79 -2.97
CA VAL A 119 10.69 -9.25 -2.96
C VAL A 119 10.98 -9.84 -4.35
N ASN A 120 10.58 -9.19 -5.45
CA ASN A 120 11.00 -9.58 -6.80
C ASN A 120 12.52 -9.48 -6.98
N ALA A 121 13.13 -8.37 -6.52
CA ALA A 121 14.59 -8.21 -6.60
C ALA A 121 15.32 -9.26 -5.75
N ALA A 122 14.85 -9.54 -4.53
CA ALA A 122 15.42 -10.58 -3.67
C ALA A 122 15.21 -11.99 -4.26
N ALA A 123 14.03 -12.28 -4.81
CA ALA A 123 13.75 -13.55 -5.47
C ALA A 123 14.60 -13.73 -6.73
N ASP A 124 14.84 -12.66 -7.49
CA ASP A 124 15.73 -12.64 -8.65
C ASP A 124 17.19 -12.86 -8.26
N GLU A 125 17.64 -12.30 -7.13
CA GLU A 125 18.98 -12.55 -6.59
C GLU A 125 19.15 -14.00 -6.13
N VAL A 126 18.16 -14.55 -5.43
CA VAL A 126 18.15 -15.95 -5.02
C VAL A 126 18.20 -16.84 -6.26
N ALA A 127 17.33 -16.63 -7.26
CA ALA A 127 17.31 -17.40 -8.50
C ALA A 127 18.64 -17.36 -9.25
N LYS A 128 19.29 -16.19 -9.32
CA LYS A 128 20.64 -16.05 -9.89
C LYS A 128 21.67 -16.85 -9.10
N ALA A 129 21.62 -16.82 -7.77
CA ALA A 129 22.54 -17.57 -6.91
C ALA A 129 22.38 -19.08 -7.10
N VAL A 130 21.15 -19.60 -7.14
CA VAL A 130 20.92 -21.05 -7.30
C VAL A 130 21.31 -21.54 -8.70
N LYS A 131 21.07 -20.74 -9.75
CA LYS A 131 21.55 -21.03 -11.11
C LYS A 131 23.08 -21.09 -11.18
N LYS A 132 23.77 -20.20 -10.46
CA LYS A 132 25.24 -20.20 -10.35
C LYS A 132 25.77 -21.42 -9.60
N GLY A 133 24.97 -22.01 -8.71
CA GLY A 133 25.25 -23.26 -7.99
C GLY A 133 25.00 -24.54 -8.77
N GLY A 134 24.64 -24.47 -10.06
CA GLY A 134 24.47 -25.63 -10.94
C GLY A 134 23.03 -26.08 -11.19
N MET A 135 22.03 -25.34 -10.69
CA MET A 135 20.63 -25.61 -11.03
C MET A 135 20.24 -25.14 -12.44
N THR A 136 19.30 -25.85 -13.05
CA THR A 136 18.75 -25.50 -14.37
C THR A 136 17.89 -24.23 -14.31
N ALA A 137 17.70 -23.57 -15.46
CA ALA A 137 16.93 -22.34 -15.52
C ALA A 137 15.47 -22.52 -15.08
N ASP A 138 14.87 -23.68 -15.37
CA ASP A 138 13.50 -24.01 -14.99
C ASP A 138 13.36 -24.19 -13.48
N GLN A 139 14.32 -24.84 -12.82
CA GLN A 139 14.34 -24.98 -11.36
C GLN A 139 14.58 -23.65 -10.63
N ALA A 140 15.46 -22.80 -11.16
CA ALA A 140 15.68 -21.47 -10.59
C ALA A 140 14.44 -20.57 -10.73
N LYS A 141 13.71 -20.71 -11.84
CA LYS A 141 12.43 -20.03 -12.06
C LYS A 141 11.34 -20.58 -11.13
N GLU A 142 11.26 -21.89 -10.95
CA GLU A 142 10.32 -22.51 -10.01
C GLU A 142 10.57 -22.08 -8.56
N ILE A 143 11.84 -21.93 -8.16
CA ILE A 143 12.23 -21.41 -6.85
C ILE A 143 11.85 -19.93 -6.72
N LYS A 144 12.10 -19.13 -7.76
CA LYS A 144 11.66 -17.73 -7.80
C LYS A 144 10.15 -17.64 -7.65
N ASP A 145 9.40 -18.39 -8.44
CA ASP A 145 7.94 -18.36 -8.46
C ASP A 145 7.37 -18.85 -7.11
N LYS A 146 7.98 -19.86 -6.48
CA LYS A 146 7.67 -20.26 -5.08
C LYS A 146 7.97 -19.18 -4.05
N ILE A 147 9.11 -18.47 -4.14
CA ILE A 147 9.45 -17.35 -3.25
C ILE A 147 8.47 -16.19 -3.43
N LEU A 148 7.99 -15.98 -4.66
CA LEU A 148 7.00 -14.97 -5.00
C LEU A 148 5.56 -15.40 -4.72
N GLY A 149 5.34 -16.66 -4.31
CA GLY A 149 4.01 -17.23 -4.07
C GLY A 149 3.16 -17.33 -5.33
N ILE A 150 3.78 -17.38 -6.51
CA ILE A 150 3.13 -17.55 -7.81
C ILE A 150 3.17 -19.05 -8.12
N VAL A 151 2.01 -19.73 -8.03
CA VAL A 151 1.83 -21.12 -8.45
C VAL A 151 1.11 -21.15 -9.79
#